data_AF-A0A816HB22-F1
#
_entry.id   AF-A0A816HB22-F1
#
_cell.length_a   1.000
_cell.length_b   1.000
_cell.length_c   1.000
_cell.angle_alpha   90.00
_cell.angle_beta   90.00
_cell.angle_gamma   90.00
#
_symmetry.space_group_name_H-M   'P 1'
#
loop_
_entity.id
_entity.type
_entity.pdbx_description
1 polymer ?
#
loop_
_entity_poly.entity_id
_entity_poly.type
_entity_poly.pdbx_seq_one_letter_code
_entity_poly.pdbx_strand_id
1 'polypeptide(L)'
;MAPPKFGDLNKQVSDIFNKGYFFNVFKLDVKTRTANGVNFNVIGEHNTETARTFGSLETKYVVPEYGLTFLEKWNTDNLLKCEITADNQLAQGFKVVFDASLVPNTG
;
A
#
# COMPACT_ATOMS: atom_id res chain seq x y z
N MET A 1 -8.43 -7.14 -24.93
CA MET A 1 -8.29 -7.37 -23.48
C MET A 1 -6.91 -7.96 -23.25
N ALA A 2 -6.04 -7.26 -22.53
CA ALA A 2 -4.72 -7.78 -22.21
C ALA A 2 -4.84 -8.88 -21.14
N PRO A 3 -4.04 -9.96 -21.20
CA PRO A 3 -4.04 -11.00 -20.19
C PRO A 3 -3.65 -10.42 -18.81
N PRO A 4 -4.25 -10.91 -17.72
CA PRO A 4 -3.88 -10.48 -16.38
C PRO A 4 -2.40 -10.77 -16.10
N LYS A 5 -1.75 -9.90 -15.33
CA LYS A 5 -0.35 -10.09 -14.96
C LYS A 5 -0.23 -11.35 -14.09
N PHE A 6 0.91 -12.04 -14.16
CA PHE A 6 1.13 -13.28 -13.40
C PHE A 6 0.83 -13.13 -11.90
N GLY A 7 1.18 -11.98 -11.30
CA GLY A 7 0.88 -11.68 -9.90
C GLY A 7 -0.61 -11.47 -9.57
N ASP A 8 -1.44 -11.17 -10.57
CA ASP A 8 -2.88 -10.96 -10.37
C ASP A 8 -3.72 -12.25 -10.51
N LEU A 9 -3.12 -13.36 -10.97
CA LEU A 9 -3.80 -14.66 -11.14
C LEU A 9 -4.35 -15.19 -9.80
N ASN A 10 -3.57 -15.11 -8.73
CA ASN A 10 -3.98 -15.60 -7.40
C ASN A 10 -4.74 -14.53 -6.58
N LYS A 11 -4.79 -13.29 -7.07
CA LYS A 11 -5.32 -12.16 -6.29
C LYS A 11 -6.82 -12.29 -6.04
N GLN A 12 -7.59 -12.73 -7.03
CA GLN A 12 -9.04 -12.92 -6.87
C GLN A 12 -9.36 -14.01 -5.84
N VAL A 13 -8.61 -15.12 -5.86
CA VAL A 13 -8.80 -16.21 -4.88
C VAL A 13 -8.39 -15.74 -3.49
N SER A 14 -7.22 -15.10 -3.37
CA SER A 14 -6.72 -14.57 -2.10
C SER A 14 -7.67 -13.52 -1.50
N ASP A 15 -8.30 -12.69 -2.32
CA ASP A 15 -9.24 -11.67 -1.86
C ASP A 15 -10.49 -12.28 -1.19
N ILE A 16 -10.98 -13.43 -1.66
CA ILE A 16 -12.14 -14.12 -1.07
C ILE A 16 -11.84 -14.59 0.36
N PHE A 17 -10.62 -15.10 0.60
CA PHE A 17 -10.25 -15.64 1.91
C PHE A 17 -9.79 -14.58 2.91
N ASN A 18 -9.26 -13.44 2.44
CA ASN A 18 -8.63 -12.46 3.32
C ASN A 18 -9.49 -11.23 3.62
N LYS A 19 -10.48 -10.88 2.77
CA LYS A 19 -11.30 -9.68 3.01
C LYS A 19 -12.44 -9.98 3.97
N GLY A 20 -12.51 -9.21 5.07
CA GLY A 20 -13.64 -9.23 6.02
C GLY A 20 -13.50 -10.21 7.17
N TYR A 21 -12.48 -11.07 7.16
CA TYR A 21 -12.20 -12.01 8.25
C TYR A 21 -11.15 -11.42 9.19
N PHE A 22 -11.59 -10.59 10.15
CA PHE A 22 -10.74 -10.04 11.21
C PHE A 22 -11.14 -10.64 12.56
N PHE A 23 -10.67 -11.85 12.85
CA PHE A 23 -10.88 -12.46 14.16
C PHE A 23 -9.91 -11.83 15.17
N ASN A 24 -10.42 -11.43 16.34
CA ASN A 24 -9.63 -10.91 17.46
C ASN A 24 -8.77 -9.66 17.16
N VAL A 25 -9.03 -8.96 16.06
CA VAL A 25 -8.34 -7.72 15.68
C VAL A 25 -9.36 -6.60 15.45
N PHE A 26 -9.23 -5.52 16.22
CA PHE A 26 -9.92 -4.27 15.95
C PHE A 26 -9.13 -3.49 14.91
N LYS A 27 -9.69 -3.35 13.72
CA LYS A 27 -9.07 -2.62 12.62
C LYS A 27 -9.86 -1.34 12.32
N LEU A 28 -9.17 -0.21 12.37
CA LEU A 28 -9.64 1.10 11.92
C LEU A 28 -8.87 1.46 10.65
N ASP A 29 -9.58 1.66 9.54
CA ASP A 29 -9.01 2.06 8.25
C ASP A 29 -9.65 3.39 7.84
N VAL A 30 -8.84 4.45 7.78
CA VAL A 30 -9.28 5.82 7.47
C VAL A 30 -8.63 6.27 6.18
N LYS A 31 -9.43 6.37 5.12
CA LYS A 31 -9.02 6.87 3.81
C LYS A 31 -9.48 8.30 3.63
N THR A 32 -8.52 9.20 3.41
CA THR A 32 -8.78 10.62 3.13
C THR A 32 -8.17 11.00 1.79
N ARG A 33 -8.90 11.77 0.99
CA ARG A 33 -8.40 12.36 -0.25
C ARG A 33 -8.38 13.87 -0.09
N THR A 34 -7.21 14.46 -0.21
CA THR A 34 -7.05 15.92 -0.18
C THR A 34 -7.47 16.55 -1.51
N ALA A 35 -7.83 17.83 -1.49
CA ALA A 35 -8.13 18.60 -2.70
C ALA A 35 -6.95 18.63 -3.69
N ASN A 36 -5.72 18.52 -3.17
CA ASN A 36 -4.49 18.46 -3.96
C ASN A 36 -4.21 17.08 -4.58
N GLY A 37 -5.14 16.12 -4.46
CA GLY A 37 -5.03 14.80 -5.08
C GLY A 37 -4.20 13.78 -4.31
N VAL A 38 -3.64 14.16 -3.15
CA VAL A 38 -2.93 13.23 -2.25
C VAL A 38 -3.95 12.35 -1.53
N ASN A 39 -3.74 11.03 -1.56
CA ASN A 39 -4.53 10.07 -0.79
C ASN A 39 -3.73 9.64 0.44
N PHE A 40 -4.34 9.80 1.60
CA PHE A 40 -3.82 9.29 2.86
C PHE A 40 -4.68 8.10 3.27
N ASN A 41 -4.03 7.01 3.66
CA ASN A 41 -4.67 5.85 4.24
C ASN A 41 -3.98 5.57 5.58
N VAL A 42 -4.73 5.74 6.66
CA VAL A 42 -4.26 5.49 8.03
C VAL A 42 -4.92 4.22 8.53
N ILE A 43 -4.12 3.24 8.91
CA ILE A 43 -4.59 1.97 9.44
C ILE A 43 -4.11 1.87 10.89
N GLY A 44 -5.05 1.69 11.82
CA GLY A 44 -4.78 1.31 13.20
C GLY A 44 -5.35 -0.08 13.44
N GLU A 45 -4.52 -1.00 13.92
CA GLU A 45 -4.93 -2.37 14.25
C GLU A 45 -4.58 -2.65 15.71
N HIS A 46 -5.53 -3.17 16.47
CA HIS A 46 -5.31 -3.64 17.83
C HIS A 46 -5.68 -5.11 17.93
N ASN A 47 -4.70 -5.94 18.27
CA ASN A 47 -4.89 -7.38 18.42
C ASN A 47 -5.20 -7.70 19.89
N THR A 48 -6.39 -8.23 20.15
CA THR A 48 -6.93 -8.50 21.49
C THR A 48 -6.25 -9.69 22.18
N GLU A 49 -5.67 -10.63 21.43
CA GLU A 49 -4.97 -11.81 21.98
C GLU A 49 -3.55 -11.46 22.46
N THR A 50 -2.84 -10.64 21.69
CA THR A 50 -1.44 -10.27 21.96
C THR A 50 -1.31 -8.94 22.68
N ALA A 51 -2.42 -8.20 22.83
CA ALA A 51 -2.49 -6.82 23.30
C ALA A 51 -1.59 -5.84 22.52
N ARG A 52 -1.16 -6.22 21.30
CA ARG A 52 -0.29 -5.39 20.45
C ARG A 52 -1.12 -4.44 19.62
N THR A 53 -0.61 -3.21 19.48
CA THR A 53 -1.16 -2.19 18.62
C THR A 53 -0.20 -1.96 17.45
N PHE A 54 -0.72 -2.05 16.25
CA PHE A 54 -0.03 -1.77 15.00
C PHE A 54 -0.63 -0.50 14.37
N GLY A 55 0.23 0.39 13.89
CA GLY A 55 -0.17 1.56 13.14
C GLY A 55 0.56 1.59 11.80
N SER A 56 -0.15 1.97 10.74
CA SER A 56 0.42 2.19 9.41
C SER A 56 -0.15 3.48 8.82
N LEU A 57 0.73 4.31 8.32
CA LEU A 57 0.43 5.50 7.54
C LEU A 57 0.90 5.26 6.10
N GLU A 58 -0.03 5.29 5.16
CA GLU A 58 0.25 5.21 3.73
C GLU A 58 -0.13 6.54 3.08
N THR A 59 0.84 7.18 2.43
CA THR A 59 0.65 8.40 1.65
C THR A 59 0.86 8.07 0.19
N LYS A 60 -0.15 8.30 -0.64
CA LYS A 60 -0.11 8.04 -2.07
C LYS A 60 -0.33 9.34 -2.84
N TYR A 61 0.70 9.76 -3.55
CA TYR A 61 0.66 10.90 -4.45
C TYR A 61 0.62 10.42 -5.90
N VAL A 62 -0.41 10.84 -6.64
CA VAL A 62 -0.58 10.47 -8.05
C VAL A 62 -0.37 11.72 -8.88
N VAL A 63 0.58 11.64 -9.81
CA VAL A 63 0.86 12.69 -10.78
C VAL A 63 0.43 12.19 -12.16
N PRO A 64 -0.86 12.37 -12.51
CA PRO A 64 -1.43 11.76 -13.70
C PRO A 64 -0.80 12.31 -15.00
N GLU A 65 -0.35 13.56 -15.01
CA GLU A 65 0.30 14.20 -16.18
C GLU A 65 1.56 13.44 -16.64
N TYR A 66 2.29 12.85 -15.70
CA TYR A 66 3.51 12.09 -15.96
C TYR A 66 3.34 10.59 -15.71
N GLY A 67 2.12 10.09 -15.51
CA GLY A 67 1.87 8.67 -15.21
C GLY A 67 2.65 8.15 -13.99
N LEU A 68 3.05 9.05 -13.08
CA LEU A 68 3.84 8.72 -11.90
C LEU A 68 2.94 8.54 -10.68
N THR A 69 3.29 7.58 -9.84
CA THR A 69 2.67 7.38 -8.54
C THR A 69 3.76 7.18 -7.52
N PHE A 70 3.78 8.04 -6.51
CA PHE A 70 4.65 7.93 -5.35
C PHE A 70 3.82 7.38 -4.20
N LEU A 71 4.29 6.32 -3.58
CA LEU A 71 3.68 5.72 -2.41
C LEU A 71 4.74 5.65 -1.32
N GLU A 72 4.41 6.24 -0.18
CA GLU A 72 5.23 6.17 1.02
C GLU A 72 4.41 5.50 2.12
N LYS A 73 4.98 4.48 2.74
CA LYS A 73 4.34 3.72 3.82
C LYS A 73 5.27 3.71 5.02
N TRP A 74 4.75 4.14 6.15
CA TRP A 74 5.43 4.10 7.42
C TRP A 74 4.60 3.33 8.43
N ASN A 75 5.24 2.50 9.26
CA ASN A 75 4.54 1.74 10.29
C ASN A 75 5.19 1.87 11.67
N THR A 76 4.48 1.41 12.69
CA THR A 76 4.92 1.43 14.09
C THR A 76 6.10 0.51 14.39
N ASP A 77 6.46 -0.39 13.47
CA ASP A 77 7.67 -1.22 13.56
C ASP A 77 8.91 -0.51 12.99
N ASN A 78 8.81 0.81 12.78
CA ASN A 78 9.81 1.67 12.16
C ASN A 78 10.17 1.29 10.71
N LEU A 79 9.38 0.48 10.02
CA LEU A 79 9.60 0.22 8.60
C LEU A 79 9.13 1.44 7.78
N LEU A 80 10.04 2.03 7.02
CA LEU A 80 9.73 3.03 6.01
C LEU A 80 9.89 2.40 4.62
N LYS A 81 8.81 2.37 3.84
CA LYS A 81 8.79 1.88 2.48
C LYS A 81 8.46 3.02 1.53
N CYS A 82 9.27 3.20 0.49
CA CYS A 82 9.01 4.12 -0.60
C CYS A 82 8.89 3.32 -1.89
N GLU A 83 7.79 3.52 -2.61
CA GLU A 83 7.51 2.89 -3.89
C GLU A 83 7.23 3.99 -4.92
N ILE A 84 7.96 3.98 -6.03
CA ILE A 84 7.78 4.91 -7.15
C ILE A 84 7.38 4.08 -8.35
N THR A 85 6.15 4.27 -8.81
CA THR A 85 5.63 3.64 -10.01
C THR A 85 5.63 4.64 -11.16
N ALA A 86 6.20 4.25 -12.30
CA ALA A 86 6.06 4.94 -13.58
C ALA A 86 5.31 4.04 -14.56
N ASP A 87 4.12 4.45 -14.97
CA ASP A 87 3.24 3.68 -15.87
C ASP A 87 3.11 4.38 -17.23
N ASN A 88 3.37 3.65 -18.31
CA ASN A 88 3.26 4.10 -19.70
C ASN A 88 4.14 5.30 -20.10
N GLN A 89 5.21 5.59 -19.35
CA GLN A 89 6.12 6.70 -19.67
C GLN A 89 7.19 6.34 -20.72
N LEU A 90 7.65 5.09 -20.76
CA LEU A 90 8.68 4.64 -21.72
C LEU A 90 8.07 4.01 -22.97
N ALA A 91 7.01 3.21 -22.79
CA ALA A 91 6.24 2.61 -23.88
C ALA A 91 4.83 2.25 -23.37
N GLN A 92 3.84 2.23 -24.26
CA GLN A 92 2.48 1.84 -23.91
C GLN A 92 2.43 0.39 -23.42
N GLY A 93 1.92 0.18 -22.20
CA GLY A 93 1.90 -1.11 -21.52
C GLY A 93 3.13 -1.39 -20.64
N PHE A 94 4.12 -0.50 -20.61
CA PHE A 94 5.31 -0.64 -19.78
C PHE A 94 5.12 0.03 -18.42
N LYS A 95 5.25 -0.75 -17.34
CA LYS A 95 5.18 -0.29 -15.97
C LYS A 95 6.49 -0.59 -15.27
N VAL A 96 7.16 0.45 -14.78
CA VAL A 96 8.33 0.33 -13.90
C VAL A 96 7.91 0.63 -12.48
N VAL A 97 8.33 -0.21 -11.54
CA VAL A 97 8.13 0.02 -10.12
C VAL A 97 9.51 -0.02 -9.47
N PHE A 98 9.87 1.05 -8.78
CA PHE A 98 11.03 1.14 -7.92
C PHE A 98 10.56 1.01 -6.48
N ASP A 99 11.07 0.03 -5.75
CA ASP A 99 10.74 -0.25 -4.36
C ASP A 99 11.99 -0.10 -3.50
N ALA A 100 11.90 0.71 -2.44
CA ALA A 100 12.92 0.86 -1.42
C ALA A 100 12.30 0.69 -0.03
N SER A 101 13.00 0.01 0.87
CA SER A 101 12.59 -0.12 2.27
C SER A 101 13.76 0.10 3.22
N LEU A 102 13.49 0.79 4.32
CA LEU A 102 14.44 1.14 5.36
C LEU A 102 13.89 0.67 6.71
N VAL A 103 14.71 -0.03 7.48
CA VAL A 103 14.44 -0.41 8.88
C VAL A 103 15.53 0.23 9.75
N PRO A 104 15.25 1.34 10.45
CA PRO A 104 16.24 2.07 11.23
C PRO A 104 16.82 1.29 12.42
N ASN A 105 16.09 0.30 12.97
CA ASN A 105 16.48 -0.43 14.17
C ASN A 105 17.61 -1.48 13.98
N THR A 106 18.11 -1.67 12.75
CA THR A 106 19.20 -2.62 12.43
C THR A 106 20.55 -1.93 12.16
N GLY A 107 20.78 -0.76 12.75
CA GLY A 107 22.08 -0.07 12.76
C GLY A 107 23.00 -0.54 13.88
#